data_AF-A0A448PE61-F1
#
_entry.id   AF-A0A448PE61-F1
#
_cell.length_a   1.000
_cell.length_b   1.000
_cell.length_c   1.000
_cell.angle_alpha   90.00
_cell.angle_beta   90.00
_cell.angle_gamma   90.00
#
_symmetry.space_group_name_H-M   'P 1'
#
loop_
_entity.id
_entity.type
_entity.pdbx_description
1 polymer ?
#
loop_
_entity_poly.entity_id
_entity_poly.type
_entity_poly.pdbx_seq_one_letter_code
_entity_poly.pdbx_strand_id
1 'polypeptide(L)'
;MSTTVNHDSAALPADHDSAPGQTGKPGTAGKSGEPGKSGKKINPALWWFLGPAAVILIVMIIYPAGYSVVRSLFDDAGNFVGFDNYVRMFSLSSTKQSLQNNLIWVLAAPLITTVLGLILAVLMDKIKWKTAFRLIIFMPMAISMLAAGIIFRSIFQQNPNIGFANAAIVAVQQFVGDSTQYPGARPRDEAALAQAEDGSMVTTGVVSPGDVVDLPLVGIRQDALPSEDEQTQALSADAASGQIAGTVWLDFSRGGGGQPGVIDDGEAGLNHLEVELLDEAGDVVAATHTDDAGRFVFDDLSDQPYQLKLTAANFAEAPAGIDWLGPSLITPVMIVAFIWIWAGFAMVMIGAGLSAVDRSLMEAARVDGANEWQVFRYVTVPQLLPTVTVVLVTLTINVLKIFDLVYVIPPGQSKEAGTVVAVEMWKNFGNINYGIGSALAILLVIMVLPFMAWQIRNFRKGE
;
A
#
# COMPACT_ATOMS: atom_id res chain seq x y z
N MET A 1 15.11 -21.91 60.05
CA MET A 1 14.37 -22.08 61.31
C MET A 1 13.13 -21.19 61.19
N SER A 2 12.04 -21.67 60.61
CA SER A 2 11.06 -22.63 61.13
C SER A 2 10.28 -22.13 62.34
N THR A 3 8.94 -22.20 62.18
CA THR A 3 7.90 -22.51 63.20
C THR A 3 7.60 -21.43 64.24
N THR A 4 6.36 -21.04 64.60
CA THR A 4 5.01 -21.67 64.70
C THR A 4 4.00 -20.50 64.90
N VAL A 5 2.77 -20.38 64.36
CA VAL A 5 1.52 -21.21 64.32
C VAL A 5 0.72 -21.28 65.65
N ASN A 6 -0.61 -21.10 65.47
CA ASN A 6 -1.82 -21.36 66.29
C ASN A 6 -2.41 -20.20 67.11
N HIS A 7 -3.65 -19.73 66.86
CA HIS A 7 -5.02 -20.31 66.77
C HIS A 7 -5.73 -20.52 68.13
N ASP A 8 -6.98 -20.04 68.13
CA ASP A 8 -8.19 -20.43 68.90
C ASP A 8 -8.79 -19.25 69.68
N SER A 9 -10.09 -19.08 69.90
CA SER A 9 -11.36 -19.63 69.40
C SER A 9 -12.43 -18.94 70.27
N ALA A 10 -13.67 -18.75 69.77
CA ALA A 10 -14.95 -18.90 70.52
C ALA A 10 -16.11 -18.10 69.91
N ALA A 11 -17.30 -18.69 70.01
CA ALA A 11 -18.53 -18.36 69.31
C ALA A 11 -19.69 -18.09 70.28
N LEU A 12 -20.64 -17.21 69.85
CA LEU A 12 -22.13 -17.20 70.09
C LEU A 12 -22.69 -17.04 71.54
N PRO A 13 -24.00 -16.76 71.77
CA PRO A 13 -25.06 -16.05 71.00
C PRO A 13 -26.07 -15.18 71.85
N ALA A 14 -26.99 -14.51 71.12
CA ALA A 14 -28.45 -14.27 71.33
C ALA A 14 -29.10 -13.55 72.55
N ASP A 15 -29.92 -12.56 72.18
CA ASP A 15 -31.28 -12.11 72.63
C ASP A 15 -31.71 -12.06 74.11
N HIS A 16 -32.35 -10.93 74.49
CA HIS A 16 -33.65 -10.92 75.17
C HIS A 16 -34.33 -9.52 75.17
N ASP A 17 -35.62 -9.52 74.79
CA ASP A 17 -36.77 -8.77 75.32
C ASP A 17 -36.86 -7.24 75.35
N SER A 18 -37.87 -6.68 74.66
CA SER A 18 -39.20 -6.32 75.25
C SER A 18 -39.89 -5.14 74.51
N ALA A 19 -41.17 -5.35 74.13
CA ALA A 19 -42.15 -4.31 73.77
C ALA A 19 -42.91 -3.85 75.06
N PRO A 20 -43.91 -2.91 75.09
CA PRO A 20 -44.63 -2.25 73.98
C PRO A 20 -45.06 -0.76 74.17
N GLY A 21 -45.60 -0.17 73.09
CA GLY A 21 -46.75 0.74 73.17
C GLY A 21 -46.50 2.25 73.05
N GLN A 22 -46.98 2.88 71.96
CA GLN A 22 -48.03 3.91 72.05
C GLN A 22 -48.50 4.38 70.66
N THR A 23 -49.80 4.65 70.64
CA THR A 23 -50.68 5.04 69.55
C THR A 23 -50.58 6.53 69.20
N GLY A 24 -50.58 6.87 67.90
CA GLY A 24 -50.83 8.24 67.42
C GLY A 24 -50.81 8.37 65.89
N LYS A 25 -51.98 8.43 65.25
CA LYS A 25 -52.21 8.98 63.89
C LYS A 25 -52.68 10.46 64.03
N PRO A 26 -52.74 11.28 62.96
CA PRO A 26 -51.73 11.59 61.95
C PRO A 26 -51.56 13.13 61.81
N GLY A 27 -50.32 13.64 61.83
CA GLY A 27 -50.02 15.06 61.61
C GLY A 27 -49.77 15.39 60.14
N THR A 28 -50.71 16.11 59.52
CA THR A 28 -50.58 17.05 58.39
C THR A 28 -49.45 16.82 57.36
N ALA A 29 -49.88 16.49 56.14
CA ALA A 29 -49.10 16.57 54.91
C ALA A 29 -48.52 17.98 54.70
N GLY A 30 -47.25 18.16 55.09
CA GLY A 30 -46.42 19.26 54.63
C GLY A 30 -46.03 19.02 53.18
N LYS A 31 -46.51 19.88 52.28
CA LYS A 31 -46.08 19.96 50.89
C LYS A 31 -44.55 20.06 50.86
N SER A 32 -43.88 19.01 50.38
CA SER A 32 -42.47 19.06 50.02
C SER A 32 -42.33 20.06 48.87
N GLY A 33 -41.79 21.24 49.20
CA GLY A 33 -41.40 22.23 48.20
C GLY A 33 -40.40 21.62 47.23
N GLU A 34 -40.69 21.75 45.94
CA GLU A 34 -39.72 21.47 44.88
C GLU A 34 -38.44 22.28 45.12
N PRO A 35 -37.23 21.70 44.96
CA PRO A 35 -36.00 22.47 45.03
C PRO A 35 -35.99 23.45 43.86
N GLY A 36 -36.19 24.73 44.16
CA GLY A 36 -36.03 25.82 43.20
C GLY A 36 -34.66 25.73 42.53
N LYS A 37 -34.65 25.82 41.20
CA LYS A 37 -33.46 25.94 40.35
C LYS A 37 -32.69 27.21 40.74
N SER A 38 -31.87 27.12 41.78
CA SER A 38 -30.91 28.17 42.13
C SER A 38 -29.86 28.18 41.03
N GLY A 39 -29.89 29.21 40.18
CA GLY A 39 -28.87 29.44 39.16
C GLY A 39 -27.52 29.53 39.86
N LYS A 40 -26.71 28.47 39.73
CA LYS A 40 -25.32 28.44 40.22
C LYS A 40 -24.59 29.63 39.60
N LYS A 41 -24.37 30.68 40.41
CA LYS A 41 -23.48 31.78 40.06
C LYS A 41 -22.09 31.17 39.85
N ILE A 42 -21.64 31.16 38.60
CA ILE A 42 -20.33 30.63 38.22
C ILE A 42 -19.28 31.46 38.96
N ASN A 43 -18.43 30.80 39.76
CA ASN A 43 -17.45 31.45 40.62
C ASN A 43 -16.47 32.28 39.76
N PRO A 44 -16.24 33.59 40.03
CA PRO A 44 -15.34 34.43 39.24
C PRO A 44 -13.89 33.89 39.17
N ALA A 45 -13.45 33.11 40.16
CA ALA A 45 -12.16 32.41 40.12
C ALA A 45 -12.04 31.43 38.93
N LEU A 46 -13.15 30.85 38.47
CA LEU A 46 -13.18 29.96 37.30
C LEU A 46 -12.82 30.71 36.01
N TRP A 47 -13.22 31.98 35.88
CA TRP A 47 -12.89 32.80 34.72
C TRP A 47 -11.41 33.20 34.67
N TRP A 48 -10.78 33.42 35.82
CA TRP A 48 -9.35 33.67 35.88
C TRP A 48 -8.53 32.42 35.59
N PHE A 49 -9.03 31.24 35.98
CA PHE A 49 -8.38 29.96 35.69
C PHE A 49 -8.55 29.52 34.22
N LEU A 50 -9.76 29.59 33.67
CA LEU A 50 -10.06 29.18 32.28
C LEU A 50 -9.78 30.29 31.25
N GLY A 51 -9.77 31.55 31.67
CA GLY A 51 -9.66 32.72 30.79
C GLY A 51 -8.46 32.68 29.85
N PRO A 52 -7.22 32.48 30.36
CA PRO A 52 -6.03 32.41 29.50
C PRO A 52 -6.12 31.30 28.44
N ALA A 53 -6.58 30.12 28.82
CA ALA A 53 -6.76 29.00 27.89
C ALA A 53 -7.84 29.31 26.85
N ALA A 54 -8.97 29.89 27.26
CA ALA A 54 -10.05 30.29 26.35
C ALA A 54 -9.59 31.37 25.36
N VAL A 55 -8.80 32.36 25.80
CA VAL A 55 -8.22 33.38 24.93
C VAL A 55 -7.30 32.76 23.89
N ILE A 56 -6.40 31.85 24.31
CA ILE A 56 -5.51 31.15 23.37
C ILE A 56 -6.32 30.36 22.33
N LEU A 57 -7.35 29.61 22.76
CA LEU A 57 -8.22 28.87 21.84
C LEU A 57 -8.97 29.78 20.86
N ILE A 58 -9.50 30.90 21.35
CA ILE A 58 -10.22 31.87 20.51
C ILE A 58 -9.26 32.47 19.47
N VAL A 59 -8.07 32.90 19.89
CA VAL A 59 -7.10 33.56 19.01
C VAL A 59 -6.44 32.59 18.02
N MET A 60 -6.09 31.38 18.45
CA MET A 60 -5.36 30.41 17.62
C MET A 60 -6.26 29.54 16.75
N ILE A 61 -7.52 29.29 17.15
CA ILE A 61 -8.41 28.36 16.44
C ILE A 61 -9.63 29.09 15.89
N ILE A 62 -10.39 29.78 16.76
CA ILE A 62 -11.68 30.36 16.36
C ILE A 62 -11.49 31.54 15.41
N TYR A 63 -10.52 32.43 15.66
CA TYR A 63 -10.27 33.59 14.82
C TYR A 63 -9.81 33.19 13.41
N PRO A 64 -8.79 32.32 13.20
CA PRO A 64 -8.40 31.90 11.85
C PRO A 64 -9.50 31.12 11.12
N ALA A 65 -10.30 30.34 11.85
CA ALA A 65 -11.45 29.65 11.28
C ALA A 65 -12.51 30.64 10.80
N GLY A 66 -12.89 31.62 11.63
CA GLY A 66 -13.83 32.69 11.25
C GLY A 66 -13.28 33.56 10.12
N TYR A 67 -11.99 33.89 10.16
CA TYR A 67 -11.30 34.59 9.08
C TYR A 67 -11.37 33.79 7.77
N SER A 68 -11.18 32.48 7.81
CA SER A 68 -11.30 31.62 6.62
C SER A 68 -12.74 31.62 6.07
N VAL A 69 -13.76 31.63 6.94
CA VAL A 69 -15.16 31.78 6.52
C VAL A 69 -15.37 33.10 5.79
N VAL A 70 -14.93 34.22 6.37
CA VAL A 70 -15.04 35.53 5.73
C VAL A 70 -14.25 35.54 4.42
N ARG A 71 -12.99 35.10 4.44
CA ARG A 71 -12.09 35.11 3.29
C ARG A 71 -12.62 34.32 2.09
N SER A 72 -13.36 33.23 2.34
CA SER A 72 -14.01 32.45 1.27
C SER A 72 -15.06 33.22 0.46
N LEU A 73 -15.56 34.35 0.99
CA LEU A 73 -16.56 35.19 0.32
C LEU A 73 -15.94 36.32 -0.52
N PHE A 74 -14.62 36.41 -0.57
CA PHE A 74 -13.89 37.45 -1.27
C PHE A 74 -12.96 36.86 -2.34
N ASP A 75 -12.72 37.61 -3.42
CA ASP A 75 -11.71 37.28 -4.41
C ASP A 75 -10.30 37.64 -3.90
N ASP A 76 -9.27 37.25 -4.67
CA ASP A 76 -7.86 37.49 -4.33
C ASP A 76 -7.45 38.96 -4.34
N ALA A 77 -8.23 39.83 -4.99
CA ALA A 77 -8.06 41.29 -4.96
C ALA A 77 -8.73 41.97 -3.75
N GLY A 78 -9.53 41.23 -2.96
CA GLY A 78 -10.23 41.75 -1.78
C GLY A 78 -11.63 42.28 -2.06
N ASN A 79 -12.21 42.00 -3.23
CA ASN A 79 -13.60 42.32 -3.53
C ASN A 79 -14.53 41.23 -3.01
N PHE A 80 -15.70 41.63 -2.51
CA PHE A 80 -16.72 40.69 -2.07
C PHE A 80 -17.40 40.04 -3.29
N VAL A 81 -17.32 38.70 -3.38
CA VAL A 81 -17.88 37.90 -4.48
C VAL A 81 -18.96 36.93 -4.01
N GLY A 82 -19.30 36.94 -2.71
CA GLY A 82 -20.34 36.07 -2.15
C GLY A 82 -19.98 34.59 -2.28
N PHE A 83 -20.85 33.81 -2.94
CA PHE A 83 -20.65 32.36 -3.10
C PHE A 83 -19.90 31.95 -4.38
N ASP A 84 -19.38 32.89 -5.16
CA ASP A 84 -18.73 32.60 -6.44
C ASP A 84 -17.56 31.61 -6.31
N ASN A 85 -16.73 31.75 -5.27
CA ASN A 85 -15.64 30.80 -4.98
C ASN A 85 -16.14 29.36 -4.79
N TYR A 86 -17.34 29.15 -4.22
CA TYR A 86 -17.91 27.82 -4.03
C TYR A 86 -18.40 27.22 -5.34
N VAL A 87 -19.07 28.03 -6.17
CA VAL A 87 -19.52 27.59 -7.51
C VAL A 87 -18.31 27.26 -8.38
N ARG A 88 -17.30 28.14 -8.38
CA ARG A 88 -16.03 27.94 -9.09
C ARG A 88 -15.32 26.69 -8.62
N MET A 89 -15.20 26.47 -7.31
CA MET A 89 -14.60 25.27 -6.73
C MET A 89 -15.22 23.98 -7.28
N PHE A 90 -16.55 23.86 -7.31
CA PHE A 90 -17.21 22.67 -7.87
C PHE A 90 -17.17 22.57 -9.41
N SER A 91 -16.81 23.66 -10.11
CA SER A 91 -16.60 23.63 -11.56
C SER A 91 -15.25 23.06 -11.97
N LEU A 92 -14.23 23.13 -11.09
CA LEU A 92 -12.88 22.65 -11.35
C LEU A 92 -12.82 21.11 -11.43
N SER A 93 -12.14 20.59 -12.45
CA SER A 93 -11.89 19.16 -12.61
C SER A 93 -11.10 18.58 -11.43
N SER A 94 -10.09 19.32 -10.94
CA SER A 94 -9.26 18.88 -9.82
C SER A 94 -10.06 18.69 -8.53
N THR A 95 -11.02 19.58 -8.25
CA THR A 95 -11.89 19.45 -7.07
C THR A 95 -12.80 18.23 -7.20
N LYS A 96 -13.41 18.00 -8.37
CA LYS A 96 -14.24 16.80 -8.60
C LYS A 96 -13.45 15.52 -8.40
N GLN A 97 -12.24 15.45 -8.94
CA GLN A 97 -11.33 14.32 -8.75
C GLN A 97 -10.94 14.13 -7.28
N SER A 98 -10.61 15.23 -6.58
CA SER A 98 -10.26 15.21 -5.17
C SER A 98 -11.40 14.69 -4.27
N LEU A 99 -12.65 14.99 -4.63
CA LEU A 99 -13.84 14.50 -3.94
C LEU A 99 -14.09 13.01 -4.17
N GLN A 100 -13.91 12.54 -5.41
CA GLN A 100 -13.99 11.11 -5.74
C GLN A 100 -12.92 10.31 -5.01
N ASN A 101 -11.68 10.82 -5.01
CA ASN A 101 -10.58 10.20 -4.28
C ASN A 101 -10.85 10.19 -2.77
N ASN A 102 -11.31 11.30 -2.19
CA ASN A 102 -11.71 11.33 -0.77
C ASN A 102 -12.82 10.32 -0.44
N LEU A 103 -13.76 10.08 -1.35
CA LEU A 103 -14.77 9.05 -1.16
C LEU A 103 -14.16 7.64 -1.13
N ILE A 104 -13.25 7.33 -2.06
CA ILE A 104 -12.51 6.06 -2.07
C ILE A 104 -11.76 5.88 -0.75
N TRP A 105 -11.04 6.92 -0.33
CA TRP A 105 -10.32 6.98 0.92
C TRP A 105 -11.22 6.70 2.13
N VAL A 106 -12.33 7.41 2.27
CA VAL A 106 -13.28 7.26 3.39
C VAL A 106 -13.93 5.87 3.44
N LEU A 107 -14.20 5.26 2.29
CA LEU A 107 -14.84 3.95 2.22
C LEU A 107 -13.85 2.80 2.40
N ALA A 108 -12.68 2.88 1.77
CA ALA A 108 -11.72 1.78 1.72
C ALA A 108 -10.79 1.78 2.95
N ALA A 109 -10.08 2.88 3.21
CA ALA A 109 -8.99 2.86 4.17
C ALA A 109 -9.44 2.57 5.62
N PRO A 110 -10.46 3.24 6.19
CA PRO A 110 -10.95 2.93 7.54
C PRO A 110 -11.49 1.51 7.66
N LEU A 111 -12.26 1.04 6.67
CA LEU A 111 -12.86 -0.29 6.68
C LEU A 111 -11.79 -1.38 6.65
N ILE A 112 -10.87 -1.32 5.69
CA ILE A 112 -9.80 -2.30 5.52
C ILE A 112 -8.90 -2.30 6.77
N THR A 113 -8.50 -1.13 7.26
CA THR A 113 -7.65 -1.01 8.46
C THR A 113 -8.34 -1.57 9.70
N THR A 114 -9.65 -1.33 9.86
CA THR A 114 -10.42 -1.85 11.01
C THR A 114 -10.56 -3.37 10.94
N VAL A 115 -10.85 -3.92 9.77
CA VAL A 115 -10.94 -5.38 9.55
C VAL A 115 -9.60 -6.05 9.80
N LEU A 116 -8.52 -5.51 9.23
CA LEU A 116 -7.16 -6.01 9.47
C LEU A 116 -6.78 -5.88 10.94
N GLY A 117 -7.10 -4.76 11.59
CA GLY A 117 -6.88 -4.56 13.02
C GLY A 117 -7.59 -5.61 13.87
N LEU A 118 -8.84 -5.94 13.57
CA LEU A 118 -9.61 -6.99 14.24
C LEU A 118 -8.97 -8.37 14.04
N ILE A 119 -8.61 -8.72 12.79
CA ILE A 119 -7.93 -9.99 12.48
C ILE A 119 -6.62 -10.09 13.27
N LEU A 120 -5.79 -9.06 13.22
CA LEU A 120 -4.52 -9.01 13.93
C LEU A 120 -4.73 -9.08 15.45
N ALA A 121 -5.74 -8.41 16.01
CA ALA A 121 -6.04 -8.45 17.44
C ALA A 121 -6.37 -9.88 17.91
N VAL A 122 -7.23 -10.58 17.17
CA VAL A 122 -7.64 -11.96 17.49
C VAL A 122 -6.48 -12.94 17.33
N LEU A 123 -5.67 -12.80 16.26
CA LEU A 123 -4.50 -13.66 16.04
C LEU A 123 -3.43 -13.44 17.12
N MET A 124 -3.20 -12.19 17.51
CA MET A 124 -2.16 -11.82 18.45
C MET A 124 -2.39 -12.43 19.84
N ASP A 125 -3.64 -12.60 20.26
CA ASP A 125 -3.95 -13.19 21.56
C ASP A 125 -3.51 -14.65 21.71
N LYS A 126 -3.26 -15.35 20.60
CA LYS A 126 -2.76 -16.74 20.58
C LYS A 126 -1.23 -16.85 20.65
N ILE A 127 -0.49 -15.73 20.55
CA ILE A 127 0.97 -15.72 20.46
C ILE A 127 1.61 -15.55 21.85
N LYS A 128 2.62 -16.37 22.18
CA LYS A 128 3.32 -16.31 23.47
C LYS A 128 3.99 -14.94 23.73
N TRP A 129 4.57 -14.34 22.70
CA TRP A 129 5.26 -13.04 22.75
C TRP A 129 4.37 -11.86 22.34
N LYS A 130 3.05 -11.98 22.56
CA LYS A 130 2.06 -11.01 22.05
C LYS A 130 2.34 -9.55 22.39
N THR A 131 2.90 -9.27 23.57
CA THR A 131 3.23 -7.89 23.98
C THR A 131 4.31 -7.29 23.09
N ALA A 132 5.38 -8.04 22.78
CA ALA A 132 6.45 -7.55 21.92
C ALA A 132 5.97 -7.32 20.48
N PHE A 133 5.22 -8.27 19.92
CA PHE A 133 4.65 -8.13 18.58
C PHE A 133 3.65 -6.98 18.49
N ARG A 134 2.84 -6.76 19.54
CA ARG A 134 1.92 -5.62 19.61
C ARG A 134 2.67 -4.29 19.54
N LEU A 135 3.81 -4.17 20.22
CA LEU A 135 4.65 -2.98 20.17
C LEU A 135 5.28 -2.78 18.78
N ILE A 136 5.78 -3.85 18.15
CA ILE A 136 6.38 -3.79 16.81
C ILE A 136 5.36 -3.35 15.76
N ILE A 137 4.16 -3.95 15.75
CA ILE A 137 3.11 -3.61 14.78
C ILE A 137 2.51 -2.22 15.06
N PHE A 138 2.58 -1.74 16.30
CA PHE A 138 2.15 -0.38 16.67
C PHE A 138 3.21 0.69 16.37
N MET A 139 4.49 0.31 16.33
CA MET A 139 5.63 1.22 16.12
C MET A 139 5.51 2.12 14.88
N PRO A 140 4.99 1.68 13.72
CA PRO A 140 4.81 2.53 12.54
C PRO A 140 4.07 3.85 12.81
N MET A 141 3.12 3.88 13.75
CA MET A 141 2.42 5.11 14.12
C MET A 141 3.37 6.16 14.72
N ALA A 142 4.44 5.73 15.39
CA ALA A 142 5.42 6.65 15.95
C ALA A 142 6.26 7.35 14.87
N ILE A 143 6.28 6.81 13.63
CA ILE A 143 6.96 7.41 12.50
C ILE A 143 6.08 8.52 11.92
N SER A 144 6.69 9.66 11.62
CA SER A 144 6.02 10.75 10.90
C SER A 144 5.42 10.25 9.59
N MET A 145 4.16 10.63 9.30
CA MET A 145 3.51 10.30 8.03
C MET A 145 4.29 10.79 6.81
N LEU A 146 4.99 11.93 6.93
CA LEU A 146 5.88 12.43 5.88
C LEU A 146 7.04 11.46 5.60
N ALA A 147 7.72 11.01 6.67
CA ALA A 147 8.85 10.09 6.56
C ALA A 147 8.41 8.71 6.04
N ALA A 148 7.27 8.21 6.53
CA ALA A 148 6.65 7.00 6.00
C ALA A 148 6.33 7.15 4.51
N GLY A 149 5.81 8.29 4.08
CA GLY A 149 5.57 8.60 2.66
C GLY A 149 6.83 8.50 1.81
N ILE A 150 7.97 9.00 2.29
CA ILE A 150 9.26 8.88 1.58
C ILE A 150 9.70 7.41 1.46
N ILE A 151 9.57 6.64 2.55
CA ILE A 151 9.92 5.20 2.55
C ILE A 151 9.05 4.45 1.54
N PHE A 152 7.74 4.65 1.57
CA PHE A 152 6.81 3.99 0.65
C PHE A 152 7.05 4.40 -0.80
N ARG A 153 7.34 5.68 -1.06
CA ARG A 153 7.75 6.13 -2.39
C ARG A 153 9.02 5.44 -2.88
N SER A 154 9.98 5.16 -1.99
CA SER A 154 11.19 4.42 -2.34
C SER A 154 10.89 2.94 -2.62
N ILE A 155 10.09 2.29 -1.79
CA ILE A 155 9.73 0.86 -1.94
C ILE A 155 9.06 0.60 -3.29
N PHE A 156 8.17 1.50 -3.69
CA PHE A 156 7.34 1.36 -4.90
C PHE A 156 7.93 2.03 -6.15
N GLN A 157 9.22 2.41 -6.14
CA GLN A 157 9.87 2.92 -7.36
C GLN A 157 9.77 1.90 -8.49
N GLN A 158 9.50 2.39 -9.71
CA GLN A 158 9.40 1.52 -10.90
C GLN A 158 10.73 0.84 -11.19
N ASN A 159 11.83 1.58 -11.10
CA ASN A 159 13.19 1.07 -11.33
C ASN A 159 13.54 -0.02 -10.29
N PRO A 160 13.75 -1.29 -10.69
CA PRO A 160 14.07 -2.39 -9.78
C PRO A 160 15.37 -2.18 -8.98
N ASN A 161 16.31 -1.37 -9.48
CA ASN A 161 17.56 -1.07 -8.76
C ASN A 161 17.36 -0.12 -7.57
N ILE A 162 16.19 0.51 -7.47
CA ILE A 162 15.83 1.45 -6.40
C ILE A 162 14.61 0.94 -5.62
N GLY A 163 13.62 0.40 -6.32
CA GLY A 163 12.34 -0.03 -5.80
C GLY A 163 12.36 -1.46 -5.31
N PHE A 164 12.31 -1.64 -3.99
CA PHE A 164 12.30 -2.96 -3.36
C PHE A 164 11.18 -3.89 -3.88
N ALA A 165 9.98 -3.36 -4.09
CA ALA A 165 8.85 -4.18 -4.56
C ALA A 165 9.11 -4.74 -5.97
N ASN A 166 9.64 -3.92 -6.87
CA ASN A 166 9.97 -4.35 -8.22
C ASN A 166 11.24 -5.19 -8.28
N ALA A 167 12.24 -4.92 -7.42
CA ALA A 167 13.40 -5.79 -7.26
C ALA A 167 12.97 -7.23 -6.93
N ALA A 168 12.05 -7.38 -5.97
CA ALA A 168 11.55 -8.70 -5.59
C ALA A 168 10.75 -9.38 -6.72
N ILE A 169 9.91 -8.63 -7.44
CA ILE A 169 9.12 -9.18 -8.55
C ILE A 169 10.01 -9.61 -9.70
N VAL A 170 10.95 -8.75 -10.11
CA VAL A 170 11.90 -9.06 -11.18
C VAL A 170 12.78 -10.24 -10.78
N ALA A 171 13.25 -10.31 -9.53
CA ALA A 171 14.01 -11.46 -9.05
C ALA A 171 13.22 -12.78 -9.11
N VAL A 172 11.92 -12.76 -8.79
CA VAL A 172 11.06 -13.94 -8.93
C VAL A 172 10.83 -14.27 -10.40
N GLN A 173 10.60 -13.26 -11.25
CA GLN A 173 10.42 -13.45 -12.69
C GLN A 173 11.67 -14.02 -13.36
N GLN A 174 12.85 -13.57 -12.95
CA GLN A 174 14.15 -14.09 -13.39
C GLN A 174 14.42 -15.50 -12.85
N PHE A 175 13.99 -15.81 -11.62
CA PHE A 175 14.12 -17.17 -11.08
C PHE A 175 13.22 -18.19 -11.80
N VAL A 176 12.07 -17.73 -12.32
CA VAL A 176 11.10 -18.58 -13.02
C VAL A 176 11.31 -18.57 -14.55
N GLY A 177 11.94 -17.52 -15.11
CA GLY A 177 12.24 -17.41 -16.52
C GLY A 177 13.67 -17.86 -16.82
N ASP A 178 13.81 -18.93 -17.61
CA ASP A 178 15.11 -19.56 -17.92
C ASP A 178 15.95 -18.82 -18.99
N SER A 179 15.52 -17.66 -19.51
CA SER A 179 16.21 -17.00 -20.63
C SER A 179 16.95 -15.72 -20.25
N THR A 180 18.27 -15.73 -20.52
CA THR A 180 19.07 -14.51 -20.63
C THR A 180 18.58 -13.74 -21.86
N GLN A 181 18.12 -12.50 -21.65
CA GLN A 181 17.61 -11.65 -22.73
C GLN A 181 18.64 -10.60 -23.12
N TYR A 182 18.79 -10.38 -24.42
CA TYR A 182 19.72 -9.42 -25.02
C TYR A 182 18.96 -8.29 -25.73
N PRO A 183 18.32 -7.38 -24.99
CA PRO A 183 17.56 -6.29 -25.58
C PRO A 183 18.43 -5.37 -26.45
N GLY A 184 17.88 -4.97 -27.59
CA GLY A 184 18.55 -4.11 -28.57
C GLY A 184 19.50 -4.86 -29.52
N ALA A 185 19.64 -6.18 -29.38
CA ALA A 185 20.31 -6.99 -30.38
C ALA A 185 19.63 -6.82 -31.75
N ARG A 186 20.44 -6.72 -32.79
CA ARG A 186 20.01 -6.67 -34.18
C ARG A 186 21.03 -7.38 -35.06
N PRO A 187 20.62 -7.97 -36.19
CA PRO A 187 21.57 -8.52 -37.14
C PRO A 187 22.44 -7.40 -37.72
N ARG A 188 23.66 -7.74 -38.11
CA ARG A 188 24.51 -6.84 -38.90
C ARG A 188 23.95 -6.73 -40.32
N ASP A 189 24.14 -5.58 -40.97
CA ASP A 189 23.55 -5.30 -42.30
C ASP A 189 23.97 -6.30 -43.40
N GLU A 190 25.11 -6.98 -43.24
CA GLU A 190 25.64 -8.00 -44.17
C GLU A 190 25.48 -9.44 -43.65
N ALA A 191 24.85 -9.64 -42.48
CA ALA A 191 24.63 -10.96 -41.92
C ALA A 191 23.52 -11.72 -42.66
N ALA A 192 23.60 -13.05 -42.69
CA ALA A 192 22.56 -13.92 -43.24
C ALA A 192 21.32 -14.04 -42.33
N LEU A 193 20.95 -12.97 -41.61
CA LEU A 193 19.76 -12.87 -40.75
C LEU A 193 18.93 -11.64 -41.11
N ALA A 194 17.61 -11.83 -41.19
CA ALA A 194 16.63 -10.76 -41.29
C ALA A 194 15.78 -10.70 -40.02
N GLN A 195 15.50 -9.48 -39.55
CA GLN A 195 14.57 -9.26 -38.45
C GLN A 195 13.12 -9.27 -38.98
N ALA A 196 12.27 -10.11 -38.40
CA ALA A 196 10.85 -10.19 -38.69
C ALA A 196 10.05 -9.11 -37.95
N GLU A 197 8.80 -8.86 -38.36
CA GLU A 197 7.92 -7.84 -37.76
C GLU A 197 7.61 -8.12 -36.28
N ASP A 198 7.66 -9.38 -35.85
CA ASP A 198 7.42 -9.81 -34.47
C ASP A 198 8.66 -9.64 -33.56
N GLY A 199 9.78 -9.17 -34.11
CA GLY A 199 11.05 -8.99 -33.42
C GLY A 199 11.94 -10.24 -33.39
N SER A 200 11.49 -11.38 -33.93
CA SER A 200 12.34 -12.56 -34.14
C SER A 200 13.34 -12.31 -35.27
N MET A 201 14.40 -13.11 -35.35
CA MET A 201 15.39 -13.01 -36.42
C MET A 201 15.52 -14.36 -37.12
N VAL A 202 15.33 -14.38 -38.44
CA VAL A 202 15.30 -15.60 -39.25
C VAL A 202 16.42 -15.56 -40.29
N THR A 203 17.04 -16.70 -40.57
CA THR A 203 18.06 -16.77 -41.62
C THR A 203 17.48 -16.43 -42.98
N THR A 204 18.19 -15.62 -43.77
CA THR A 204 17.72 -15.20 -45.11
C THR A 204 17.82 -16.29 -46.17
N GLY A 205 18.65 -17.31 -45.92
CA GLY A 205 18.82 -18.50 -46.76
C GLY A 205 18.37 -19.77 -46.06
N VAL A 206 18.32 -20.86 -46.82
CA VAL A 206 18.11 -22.21 -46.27
C VAL A 206 19.44 -22.81 -45.81
N VAL A 207 19.36 -23.66 -44.79
CA VAL A 207 20.47 -24.41 -44.21
C VAL A 207 20.20 -25.91 -44.35
N SER A 208 21.24 -26.69 -44.60
CA SER A 208 21.15 -28.14 -44.80
C SER A 208 21.99 -28.89 -43.76
N PRO A 209 21.64 -30.16 -43.45
CA PRO A 209 22.46 -30.96 -42.54
C PRO A 209 23.91 -31.09 -43.04
N GLY A 210 24.86 -30.74 -42.17
CA GLY A 210 26.29 -30.59 -42.45
C GLY A 210 26.76 -29.13 -42.47
N ASP A 211 25.85 -28.16 -42.49
CA ASP A 211 26.18 -26.74 -42.50
C ASP A 211 26.54 -26.22 -41.09
N VAL A 212 27.51 -25.30 -41.07
CA VAL A 212 27.84 -24.46 -39.91
C VAL A 212 27.34 -23.05 -40.19
N VAL A 213 26.55 -22.50 -39.26
CA VAL A 213 25.80 -21.26 -39.46
C VAL A 213 26.17 -20.22 -38.41
N ASP A 214 26.86 -19.18 -38.85
CA ASP A 214 27.35 -18.11 -38.01
C ASP A 214 26.34 -16.95 -37.93
N LEU A 215 25.92 -16.59 -36.71
CA LEU A 215 24.87 -15.62 -36.45
C LEU A 215 25.41 -14.39 -35.66
N PRO A 216 26.09 -13.44 -36.33
CA PRO A 216 26.63 -12.25 -35.68
C PRO A 216 25.53 -11.23 -35.33
N LEU A 217 25.46 -10.83 -34.06
CA LEU A 217 24.55 -9.80 -33.57
C LEU A 217 25.33 -8.55 -33.11
N VAL A 218 24.70 -7.39 -33.23
CA VAL A 218 25.23 -6.09 -32.79
C VAL A 218 24.16 -5.31 -32.01
N GLY A 219 24.54 -4.20 -31.38
CA GLY A 219 23.58 -3.27 -30.74
C GLY A 219 23.14 -3.64 -29.33
N ILE A 220 23.66 -4.75 -28.77
CA ILE A 220 23.41 -5.15 -27.39
C ILE A 220 24.04 -4.14 -26.44
N ARG A 221 23.28 -3.69 -25.44
CA ARG A 221 23.76 -2.77 -24.43
C ARG A 221 24.75 -3.46 -23.48
N GLN A 222 25.77 -2.73 -23.04
CA GLN A 222 26.80 -3.27 -22.15
C GLN A 222 26.25 -3.77 -20.80
N ASP A 223 25.17 -3.19 -20.30
CA ASP A 223 24.52 -3.59 -19.06
C ASP A 223 23.59 -4.81 -19.19
N ALA A 224 23.33 -5.25 -20.43
CA ALA A 224 22.60 -6.48 -20.73
C ALA A 224 23.53 -7.67 -21.00
N LEU A 225 24.85 -7.45 -21.06
CA LEU A 225 25.83 -8.52 -21.19
C LEU A 225 26.11 -9.16 -19.82
N PRO A 226 26.35 -10.48 -19.76
CA PRO A 226 26.84 -11.14 -18.56
C PRO A 226 28.08 -10.44 -17.99
N SER A 227 28.31 -10.60 -16.68
CA SER A 227 29.51 -10.08 -16.04
C SER A 227 30.78 -10.66 -16.69
N GLU A 228 31.93 -9.96 -16.61
CA GLU A 228 33.17 -10.43 -17.27
C GLU A 228 33.61 -11.83 -16.79
N ASP A 229 33.21 -12.24 -15.59
CA ASP A 229 33.50 -13.56 -15.03
C ASP A 229 32.57 -14.67 -15.55
N GLU A 230 31.40 -14.31 -16.10
CA GLU A 230 30.39 -15.23 -16.66
C GLU A 230 30.40 -15.22 -18.21
N GLN A 231 30.96 -14.17 -18.82
CA GLN A 231 31.03 -14.02 -20.26
C GLN A 231 32.12 -14.91 -20.85
N THR A 232 31.72 -15.92 -21.61
CA THR A 232 32.65 -16.81 -22.31
C THR A 232 32.94 -16.27 -23.71
N GLN A 233 34.18 -16.41 -24.16
CA GLN A 233 34.57 -16.08 -25.53
C GLN A 233 33.77 -16.93 -26.53
N ALA A 234 33.32 -16.31 -27.61
CA ALA A 234 32.65 -17.01 -28.69
C ALA A 234 33.58 -18.04 -29.33
N LEU A 235 33.07 -19.24 -29.58
CA LEU A 235 33.81 -20.32 -30.23
C LEU A 235 33.07 -20.76 -31.48
N SER A 236 33.80 -21.05 -32.56
CA SER A 236 33.22 -21.67 -33.75
C SER A 236 32.61 -23.03 -33.41
N ALA A 237 31.49 -23.35 -34.07
CA ALA A 237 30.85 -24.65 -33.99
C ALA A 237 31.31 -25.57 -35.13
N ASP A 238 31.25 -26.88 -34.90
CA ASP A 238 31.51 -27.90 -35.92
C ASP A 238 30.22 -28.74 -36.11
N ALA A 239 29.82 -28.97 -37.37
CA ALA A 239 28.66 -29.80 -37.71
C ALA A 239 29.11 -31.13 -38.32
N ALA A 240 28.64 -32.26 -37.77
CA ALA A 240 28.79 -33.56 -38.41
C ALA A 240 27.74 -33.79 -39.51
N SER A 241 27.94 -34.85 -40.32
CA SER A 241 26.95 -35.27 -41.32
C SER A 241 25.62 -35.61 -40.63
N GLY A 242 24.57 -34.83 -40.92
CA GLY A 242 23.25 -34.97 -40.29
C GLY A 242 22.97 -33.97 -39.15
N GLN A 243 23.90 -33.06 -38.85
CA GLN A 243 23.73 -32.00 -37.85
C GLN A 243 23.67 -30.63 -38.50
N ILE A 244 22.99 -29.68 -37.86
CA ILE A 244 23.18 -28.25 -38.14
C ILE A 244 23.72 -27.64 -36.86
N ALA A 245 24.87 -26.99 -36.95
CA ALA A 245 25.50 -26.33 -35.82
C ALA A 245 25.81 -24.87 -36.15
N GLY A 246 26.02 -24.06 -35.13
CA GLY A 246 26.35 -22.65 -35.35
C GLY A 246 26.68 -21.94 -34.06
N THR A 247 27.08 -20.68 -34.20
CA THR A 247 27.42 -19.81 -33.08
C THR A 247 26.68 -18.49 -33.20
N VAL A 248 26.07 -18.06 -32.10
CA VAL A 248 25.48 -16.73 -31.93
C VAL A 248 26.37 -15.91 -31.02
N TRP A 249 26.87 -14.78 -31.50
CA TRP A 249 27.81 -13.97 -30.73
C TRP A 249 27.60 -12.47 -30.93
N LEU A 250 28.16 -11.69 -30.01
CA LEU A 250 28.27 -10.25 -30.15
C LEU A 250 29.50 -9.94 -31.02
N ASP A 251 29.24 -9.57 -32.28
CA ASP A 251 30.24 -9.16 -33.27
C ASP A 251 30.68 -7.72 -32.98
N PHE A 252 31.48 -7.61 -31.91
CA PHE A 252 32.08 -6.38 -31.41
C PHE A 252 33.33 -6.68 -30.59
N SER A 253 34.50 -6.28 -31.12
CA SER A 253 35.76 -6.31 -30.38
C SER A 253 36.01 -4.99 -29.65
N ARG A 254 36.25 -5.06 -28.33
CA ARG A 254 36.55 -3.88 -27.50
C ARG A 254 37.85 -3.20 -27.97
N GLY A 255 37.78 -1.90 -28.27
CA GLY A 255 38.92 -1.12 -28.76
C GLY A 255 39.02 -1.02 -30.29
N GLY A 256 38.12 -1.69 -31.03
CA GLY A 256 38.12 -1.75 -32.49
C GLY A 256 39.19 -2.71 -33.05
N GLY A 257 38.98 -3.19 -34.27
CA GLY A 257 39.94 -4.06 -34.97
C GLY A 257 39.41 -5.43 -35.39
N GLY A 258 38.20 -5.81 -34.99
CA GLY A 258 37.55 -7.03 -35.46
C GLY A 258 37.09 -6.98 -36.92
N GLN A 259 36.99 -8.15 -37.53
CA GLN A 259 36.47 -8.39 -38.86
C GLN A 259 34.97 -8.68 -38.78
N PRO A 260 34.12 -7.89 -39.47
CA PRO A 260 32.69 -8.13 -39.50
C PRO A 260 32.32 -9.56 -39.89
N GLY A 261 31.47 -10.21 -39.10
CA GLY A 261 30.97 -11.55 -39.35
C GLY A 261 31.96 -12.69 -39.15
N VAL A 262 33.13 -12.42 -38.58
CA VAL A 262 34.14 -13.43 -38.20
C VAL A 262 34.25 -13.44 -36.67
N ILE A 263 34.31 -14.64 -36.08
CA ILE A 263 34.52 -14.77 -34.64
C ILE A 263 35.98 -14.42 -34.32
N ASP A 264 36.19 -13.26 -33.71
CA ASP A 264 37.51 -12.77 -33.31
C ASP A 264 37.84 -13.04 -31.83
N ASP A 265 39.13 -12.98 -31.49
CA ASP A 265 39.59 -13.12 -30.12
C ASP A 265 39.05 -12.00 -29.23
N GLY A 266 38.37 -12.39 -28.14
CA GLY A 266 37.75 -11.48 -27.18
C GLY A 266 36.31 -11.06 -27.51
N GLU A 267 35.71 -11.62 -28.56
CA GLU A 267 34.27 -11.48 -28.81
C GLU A 267 33.45 -12.41 -27.90
N ALA A 268 32.28 -11.94 -27.48
CA ALA A 268 31.47 -12.62 -26.49
C ALA A 268 30.43 -13.54 -27.14
N GLY A 269 30.40 -14.81 -26.74
CA GLY A 269 29.31 -15.72 -27.07
C GLY A 269 28.01 -15.28 -26.38
N LEU A 270 26.87 -15.40 -27.07
CA LEU A 270 25.57 -15.08 -26.50
C LEU A 270 24.92 -16.37 -25.99
N ASN A 271 24.99 -16.59 -24.69
CA ASN A 271 24.53 -17.81 -24.05
C ASN A 271 23.01 -17.85 -23.81
N HIS A 272 22.46 -19.07 -23.74
CA HIS A 272 21.06 -19.36 -23.43
C HIS A 272 20.03 -18.70 -24.36
N LEU A 273 20.42 -18.40 -25.59
CA LEU A 273 19.50 -17.98 -26.64
C LEU A 273 18.74 -19.19 -27.17
N GLU A 274 17.42 -19.08 -27.24
CA GLU A 274 16.58 -20.10 -27.88
C GLU A 274 16.69 -19.99 -29.40
N VAL A 275 17.09 -21.09 -30.03
CA VAL A 275 17.19 -21.23 -31.48
C VAL A 275 16.15 -22.25 -31.91
N GLU A 276 15.25 -21.85 -32.80
CA GLU A 276 14.26 -22.74 -33.43
C GLU A 276 14.73 -23.12 -34.84
N LEU A 277 14.51 -24.38 -35.20
CA LEU A 277 14.68 -24.89 -36.55
C LEU A 277 13.30 -24.97 -37.21
N LEU A 278 13.16 -24.36 -38.38
CA LEU A 278 11.92 -24.29 -39.16
C LEU A 278 12.04 -25.16 -40.42
N ASP A 279 10.97 -25.85 -40.80
CA ASP A 279 10.87 -26.54 -42.08
C ASP A 279 10.48 -25.61 -43.25
N GLU A 280 10.30 -26.18 -44.45
CA GLU A 280 9.90 -25.43 -45.66
C GLU A 280 8.50 -24.77 -45.52
N ALA A 281 7.61 -25.31 -44.67
CA ALA A 281 6.31 -24.72 -44.39
C ALA A 281 6.39 -23.58 -43.37
N GLY A 282 7.52 -23.41 -42.70
CA GLY A 282 7.73 -22.45 -41.62
C GLY A 282 7.30 -22.98 -40.24
N ASP A 283 7.05 -24.29 -40.11
CA ASP A 283 6.68 -24.92 -38.86
C ASP A 283 7.95 -25.26 -38.04
N VAL A 284 7.88 -25.09 -36.71
CA VAL A 284 8.99 -25.41 -35.80
C VAL A 284 9.14 -26.92 -35.69
N VAL A 285 10.27 -27.45 -36.16
CA VAL A 285 10.61 -28.88 -36.10
C VAL A 285 11.45 -29.26 -34.89
N ALA A 286 12.28 -28.34 -34.40
CA ALA A 286 13.11 -28.53 -33.21
C ALA A 286 13.45 -27.17 -32.59
N ALA A 287 13.77 -27.17 -31.29
CA ALA A 287 14.30 -26.00 -30.60
C ALA A 287 15.47 -26.44 -29.71
N THR A 288 16.49 -25.60 -29.62
CA THR A 288 17.66 -25.80 -28.77
C THR A 288 18.09 -24.47 -28.16
N HIS A 289 19.05 -24.50 -27.23
CA HIS A 289 19.60 -23.29 -26.63
C HIS A 289 21.10 -23.19 -26.90
N THR A 290 21.61 -21.97 -27.00
CA THR A 290 23.06 -21.75 -27.07
C THR A 290 23.76 -22.08 -25.76
N ASP A 291 24.96 -22.66 -25.84
CA ASP A 291 25.86 -22.87 -24.71
C ASP A 291 26.52 -21.56 -24.23
N ASP A 292 27.36 -21.63 -23.20
CA ASP A 292 28.04 -20.46 -22.62
C ASP A 292 28.90 -19.68 -23.66
N ALA A 293 29.41 -20.37 -24.68
CA ALA A 293 30.20 -19.80 -25.77
C ALA A 293 29.33 -19.38 -26.98
N GLY A 294 28.01 -19.44 -26.87
CA GLY A 294 27.06 -19.07 -27.92
C GLY A 294 26.79 -20.16 -28.96
N ARG A 295 27.28 -21.39 -28.77
CA ARG A 295 27.14 -22.47 -29.77
C ARG A 295 25.83 -23.21 -29.61
N PHE A 296 25.22 -23.62 -30.71
CA PHE A 296 24.05 -24.48 -30.74
C PHE A 296 24.27 -25.64 -31.73
N VAL A 297 23.59 -26.76 -31.48
CA VAL A 297 23.59 -27.93 -32.36
C VAL A 297 22.20 -28.53 -32.42
N PHE A 298 21.77 -28.91 -33.63
CA PHE A 298 20.62 -29.75 -33.90
C PHE A 298 21.10 -31.09 -34.44
N ASP A 299 20.66 -32.17 -33.82
CA ASP A 299 21.03 -33.54 -34.15
C ASP A 299 19.93 -34.29 -34.90
N ASP A 300 20.30 -35.42 -35.53
CA ASP A 300 19.38 -36.38 -36.15
C ASP A 300 18.42 -35.76 -37.20
N LEU A 301 18.94 -34.83 -38.01
CA LEU A 301 18.15 -34.13 -39.02
C LEU A 301 18.01 -34.95 -40.31
N SER A 302 16.82 -34.89 -40.90
CA SER A 302 16.57 -35.43 -42.25
C SER A 302 17.19 -34.54 -43.33
N ASP A 303 17.54 -35.13 -44.47
CA ASP A 303 18.16 -34.45 -45.61
C ASP A 303 17.16 -33.58 -46.39
N GLN A 304 16.76 -32.45 -45.79
CA GLN A 304 15.86 -31.45 -46.34
C GLN A 304 16.34 -30.03 -45.94
N PRO A 305 15.92 -28.97 -46.65
CA PRO A 305 16.29 -27.60 -46.29
C PRO A 305 15.52 -27.12 -45.05
N TYR A 306 16.20 -26.35 -44.21
CA TYR A 306 15.64 -25.72 -43.01
C TYR A 306 15.94 -24.22 -42.97
N GLN A 307 15.32 -23.50 -42.03
CA GLN A 307 15.72 -22.15 -41.63
C GLN A 307 15.94 -22.09 -40.12
N LEU A 308 16.81 -21.20 -39.67
CA LEU A 308 17.04 -20.95 -38.24
C LEU A 308 16.32 -19.67 -37.84
N LYS A 309 15.69 -19.71 -36.67
CA LYS A 309 14.99 -18.57 -36.07
C LYS A 309 15.46 -18.37 -34.64
N LEU A 310 15.98 -17.17 -34.37
CA LEU A 310 16.17 -16.66 -33.02
C LEU A 310 14.84 -16.06 -32.56
N THR A 311 14.26 -16.62 -31.49
CA THR A 311 12.92 -16.22 -31.04
C THR A 311 12.92 -14.76 -30.54
N ALA A 312 11.79 -14.07 -30.68
CA ALA A 312 11.67 -12.68 -30.19
C ALA A 312 11.88 -12.57 -28.66
N ALA A 313 11.62 -13.65 -27.92
CA ALA A 313 11.81 -13.71 -26.47
C ALA A 313 13.27 -13.50 -26.06
N ASN A 314 14.23 -13.90 -26.89
CA ASN A 314 15.65 -13.67 -26.70
C ASN A 314 16.03 -12.19 -26.62
N PHE A 315 15.22 -11.30 -27.18
CA PHE A 315 15.53 -9.88 -27.36
C PHE A 315 14.56 -8.95 -26.64
N ALA A 316 13.67 -9.52 -25.82
CA ALA A 316 12.73 -8.74 -25.03
C ALA A 316 13.49 -7.86 -24.02
N GLU A 317 12.96 -6.67 -23.72
CA GLU A 317 13.46 -5.90 -22.59
C GLU A 317 13.22 -6.66 -21.29
N ALA A 318 14.24 -6.68 -20.42
CA ALA A 318 14.09 -7.20 -19.06
C ALA A 318 12.84 -6.59 -18.41
N PRO A 319 12.05 -7.36 -17.64
CA PRO A 319 10.75 -6.91 -17.17
C PRO A 319 10.84 -5.54 -16.50
N ALA A 320 10.36 -4.51 -17.18
CA ALA A 320 10.21 -3.19 -16.59
C ALA A 320 9.16 -3.34 -15.48
N GLY A 321 9.63 -3.34 -14.23
CA GLY A 321 8.79 -3.57 -13.06
C GLY A 321 7.48 -2.78 -13.10
N ILE A 322 6.50 -3.22 -12.30
CA ILE A 322 5.16 -2.64 -12.29
C ILE A 322 5.24 -1.14 -11.93
N ASP A 323 4.51 -0.30 -12.68
CA ASP A 323 4.40 1.14 -12.38
C ASP A 323 3.41 1.39 -11.22
N TRP A 324 3.83 1.03 -10.01
CA TRP A 324 3.04 1.20 -8.78
C TRP A 324 2.69 2.66 -8.49
N LEU A 325 3.60 3.59 -8.84
CA LEU A 325 3.42 5.01 -8.60
C LEU A 325 2.72 5.72 -9.75
N GLY A 326 2.29 4.98 -10.78
CA GLY A 326 1.51 5.48 -11.90
C GLY A 326 0.09 5.90 -11.51
N PRO A 327 -0.59 6.70 -12.36
CA PRO A 327 -1.93 7.23 -12.08
C PRO A 327 -2.99 6.19 -11.71
N SER A 328 -2.89 4.96 -12.21
CA SER A 328 -3.84 3.88 -11.96
C SER A 328 -3.70 3.23 -10.58
N LEU A 329 -2.46 3.15 -10.06
CA LEU A 329 -2.14 2.42 -8.84
C LEU A 329 -1.80 3.32 -7.65
N ILE A 330 -1.65 4.63 -7.87
CA ILE A 330 -1.21 5.56 -6.83
C ILE A 330 -2.15 5.61 -5.62
N THR A 331 -3.46 5.62 -5.83
CA THR A 331 -4.44 5.67 -4.72
C THR A 331 -4.38 4.39 -3.88
N PRO A 332 -4.43 3.18 -4.44
CA PRO A 332 -4.16 1.94 -3.70
C PRO A 332 -2.83 1.95 -2.92
N VAL A 333 -1.73 2.39 -3.54
CA VAL A 333 -0.41 2.44 -2.88
C VAL A 333 -0.42 3.34 -1.65
N MET A 334 -1.02 4.53 -1.76
CA MET A 334 -1.14 5.44 -0.61
C MET A 334 -2.05 4.86 0.50
N ILE A 335 -3.12 4.14 0.14
CA ILE A 335 -3.99 3.45 1.10
C ILE A 335 -3.22 2.33 1.82
N VAL A 336 -2.38 1.57 1.12
CA VAL A 336 -1.51 0.56 1.73
C VAL A 336 -0.55 1.20 2.73
N ALA A 337 0.06 2.34 2.38
CA ALA A 337 0.90 3.09 3.31
C ALA A 337 0.13 3.53 4.56
N PHE A 338 -1.10 4.04 4.39
CA PHE A 338 -1.97 4.41 5.51
C PHE A 338 -2.32 3.21 6.40
N ILE A 339 -2.70 2.08 5.80
CA ILE A 339 -3.01 0.84 6.53
C ILE A 339 -1.81 0.40 7.35
N TRP A 340 -0.60 0.43 6.79
CA TRP A 340 0.61 0.05 7.52
C TRP A 340 0.85 0.92 8.76
N ILE A 341 0.62 2.24 8.66
CA ILE A 341 0.77 3.17 9.78
C ILE A 341 -0.31 2.93 10.86
N TRP A 342 -1.54 2.68 10.45
CA TRP A 342 -2.71 2.66 11.35
C TRP A 342 -3.21 1.26 11.74
N ALA A 343 -2.71 0.19 11.14
CA ALA A 343 -3.14 -1.17 11.47
C ALA A 343 -2.83 -1.52 12.94
N GLY A 344 -1.67 -1.10 13.44
CA GLY A 344 -1.29 -1.29 14.85
C GLY A 344 -2.24 -0.58 15.80
N PHE A 345 -2.68 0.64 15.48
CA PHE A 345 -3.71 1.36 16.24
C PHE A 345 -4.98 0.55 16.38
N ALA A 346 -5.52 0.13 15.23
CA ALA A 346 -6.80 -0.56 15.16
C ALA A 346 -6.70 -1.88 15.94
N MET A 347 -5.60 -2.62 15.77
CA MET A 347 -5.35 -3.85 16.51
C MET A 347 -5.27 -3.64 18.04
N VAL A 348 -4.54 -2.62 18.51
CA VAL A 348 -4.41 -2.35 19.94
C VAL A 348 -5.75 -1.93 20.55
N MET A 349 -6.46 -1.02 19.90
CA MET A 349 -7.75 -0.52 20.38
C MET A 349 -8.82 -1.61 20.39
N ILE A 350 -8.94 -2.38 19.31
CA ILE A 350 -9.90 -3.47 19.21
C ILE A 350 -9.54 -4.60 20.19
N GLY A 351 -8.24 -4.91 20.36
CA GLY A 351 -7.78 -5.90 21.34
C GLY A 351 -8.06 -5.49 22.78
N ALA A 352 -7.99 -4.20 23.10
CA ALA A 352 -8.42 -3.68 24.40
C ALA A 352 -9.93 -3.85 24.60
N GLY A 353 -10.74 -3.56 23.56
CA GLY A 353 -12.17 -3.83 23.57
C GLY A 353 -12.50 -5.32 23.74
N LEU A 354 -11.77 -6.22 23.07
CA LEU A 354 -11.96 -7.67 23.16
C LEU A 354 -11.64 -8.20 24.55
N SER A 355 -10.64 -7.62 25.20
CA SER A 355 -10.27 -7.98 26.58
C SER A 355 -11.34 -7.55 27.61
N ALA A 356 -12.20 -6.58 27.26
CA ALA A 356 -13.31 -6.13 28.09
C ALA A 356 -14.61 -6.93 27.90
N VAL A 357 -14.67 -7.81 26.88
CA VAL A 357 -15.84 -8.66 26.62
C VAL A 357 -15.99 -9.71 27.72
N ASP A 358 -17.21 -9.88 28.23
CA ASP A 358 -17.50 -10.86 29.27
C ASP A 358 -17.37 -12.29 28.72
N ARG A 359 -16.47 -13.07 29.34
CA ARG A 359 -16.22 -14.46 28.96
C ARG A 359 -17.38 -15.39 29.32
N SER A 360 -18.16 -15.06 30.36
CA SER A 360 -19.30 -15.86 30.79
C SER A 360 -20.40 -15.91 29.72
N LEU A 361 -20.59 -14.84 28.95
CA LEU A 361 -21.54 -14.80 27.83
C LEU A 361 -21.12 -15.73 26.68
N MET A 362 -19.82 -15.85 26.43
CA MET A 362 -19.30 -16.77 25.41
C MET A 362 -19.43 -18.23 25.86
N GLU A 363 -19.19 -18.52 27.13
CA GLU A 363 -19.38 -19.85 27.72
C GLU A 363 -20.85 -20.25 27.74
N ALA A 364 -21.75 -19.35 28.14
CA ALA A 364 -23.20 -19.57 28.11
C ALA A 364 -23.69 -19.88 26.69
N ALA A 365 -23.26 -19.11 25.69
CA ALA A 365 -23.63 -19.37 24.30
C ALA A 365 -23.13 -20.74 23.79
N ARG A 366 -21.95 -21.19 24.22
CA ARG A 366 -21.45 -22.54 23.91
C ARG A 366 -22.26 -23.64 24.59
N VAL A 367 -22.72 -23.41 25.83
CA VAL A 367 -23.62 -24.33 26.55
C VAL A 367 -24.98 -24.41 25.85
N ASP A 368 -25.47 -23.31 25.28
CA ASP A 368 -26.69 -23.25 24.47
C ASP A 368 -26.54 -23.87 23.06
N GLY A 369 -25.37 -24.44 22.74
CA GLY A 369 -25.10 -25.14 21.48
C GLY A 369 -24.69 -24.24 20.31
N ALA A 370 -24.35 -22.97 20.57
CA ALA A 370 -23.85 -22.08 19.53
C ALA A 370 -22.44 -22.48 19.06
N ASN A 371 -22.22 -22.47 17.74
CA ASN A 371 -20.90 -22.70 17.16
C ASN A 371 -20.02 -21.42 17.25
N GLU A 372 -18.71 -21.56 17.06
CA GLU A 372 -17.76 -20.43 17.21
C GLU A 372 -18.07 -19.24 16.27
N TRP A 373 -18.60 -19.48 15.07
CA TRP A 373 -19.01 -18.42 14.17
C TRP A 373 -20.23 -17.66 14.69
N GLN A 374 -21.21 -18.37 15.27
CA GLN A 374 -22.37 -17.78 15.91
C GLN A 374 -21.98 -16.98 17.16
N VAL A 375 -21.12 -17.54 18.02
CA VAL A 375 -20.57 -16.84 19.19
C VAL A 375 -19.86 -15.55 18.76
N PHE A 376 -18.99 -15.63 17.75
CA PHE A 376 -18.31 -14.45 17.22
C PHE A 376 -19.30 -13.40 16.68
N ARG A 377 -20.21 -13.78 15.78
CA ARG A 377 -21.09 -12.85 15.06
C ARG A 377 -22.19 -12.25 15.93
N TYR A 378 -22.73 -13.00 16.88
CA TYR A 378 -23.90 -12.62 17.69
C TYR A 378 -23.56 -12.23 19.14
N VAL A 379 -22.41 -12.65 19.69
CA VAL A 379 -22.01 -12.32 21.08
C VAL A 379 -20.82 -11.36 21.07
N THR A 380 -19.72 -11.71 20.39
CA THR A 380 -18.49 -10.93 20.42
C THR A 380 -18.59 -9.62 19.63
N VAL A 381 -19.01 -9.68 18.36
CA VAL A 381 -19.08 -8.50 17.47
C VAL A 381 -19.99 -7.41 18.06
N PRO A 382 -21.22 -7.70 18.54
CA PRO A 382 -22.09 -6.67 19.12
C PRO A 382 -21.49 -5.98 20.35
N GLN A 383 -20.81 -6.72 21.22
CA GLN A 383 -20.12 -6.14 22.38
C GLN A 383 -18.88 -5.32 21.98
N LEU A 384 -18.24 -5.65 20.87
CA LEU A 384 -17.13 -4.89 20.30
C LEU A 384 -17.57 -3.65 19.51
N LEU A 385 -18.85 -3.53 19.13
CA LEU A 385 -19.35 -2.42 18.29
C LEU A 385 -18.96 -1.03 18.82
N PRO A 386 -19.02 -0.72 20.14
CA PRO A 386 -18.61 0.59 20.65
C PRO A 386 -17.14 0.88 20.32
N THR A 387 -16.25 -0.08 20.55
CA THR A 387 -14.81 0.04 20.28
C THR A 387 -14.51 0.12 18.79
N VAL A 388 -15.11 -0.78 18.00
CA VAL A 388 -14.96 -0.80 16.53
C VAL A 388 -15.47 0.50 15.91
N THR A 389 -16.59 1.02 16.42
CA THR A 389 -17.14 2.32 16.00
C THR A 389 -16.16 3.45 16.27
N VAL A 390 -15.58 3.53 17.47
CA VAL A 390 -14.60 4.56 17.81
C VAL A 390 -13.39 4.49 16.88
N VAL A 391 -12.86 3.29 16.62
CA VAL A 391 -11.74 3.11 15.68
C VAL A 391 -12.13 3.55 14.27
N LEU A 392 -13.27 3.09 13.77
CA LEU A 392 -13.74 3.42 12.42
C LEU A 392 -13.89 4.93 12.24
N VAL A 393 -14.55 5.63 13.17
CA VAL A 393 -14.71 7.10 13.09
C VAL A 393 -13.38 7.81 13.16
N THR A 394 -12.50 7.39 14.08
CA THR A 394 -11.20 8.00 14.25
C THR A 394 -10.37 7.88 12.97
N LEU A 395 -10.38 6.71 12.33
CA LEU A 395 -9.72 6.51 11.04
C LEU A 395 -10.36 7.33 9.93
N THR A 396 -11.69 7.38 9.85
CA THR A 396 -12.40 8.21 8.85
C THR A 396 -12.05 9.69 8.97
N ILE A 397 -12.00 10.24 10.19
CA ILE A 397 -11.61 11.64 10.42
C ILE A 397 -10.16 11.87 9.97
N ASN A 398 -9.24 10.94 10.26
CA ASN A 398 -7.84 11.06 9.83
C ASN A 398 -7.68 11.01 8.31
N VAL A 399 -8.46 10.14 7.65
CA VAL A 399 -8.43 9.98 6.20
C VAL A 399 -9.04 11.19 5.47
N LEU A 400 -10.10 11.80 6.00
CA LEU A 400 -10.73 12.99 5.38
C LEU A 400 -9.78 14.19 5.27
N LYS A 401 -8.86 14.33 6.23
CA LYS A 401 -7.86 15.40 6.27
C LYS A 401 -6.48 14.94 5.81
N ILE A 402 -6.38 13.79 5.15
CA ILE A 402 -5.10 13.22 4.75
C ILE A 402 -4.38 14.19 3.79
N PHE A 403 -3.13 14.49 4.10
CA PHE A 403 -2.32 15.43 3.32
C PHE A 403 -0.93 14.88 3.10
N ASP A 404 -0.24 14.49 4.17
CA ASP A 404 1.18 14.14 4.15
C ASP A 404 1.51 13.04 3.13
N LEU A 405 0.80 11.90 3.19
CA LEU A 405 1.03 10.77 2.28
C LEU A 405 0.71 11.13 0.82
N VAL A 406 -0.39 11.87 0.61
CA VAL A 406 -0.87 12.25 -0.73
C VAL A 406 0.02 13.30 -1.39
N TYR A 407 0.67 14.14 -0.58
CA TYR A 407 1.60 15.13 -1.08
C TYR A 407 2.97 14.53 -1.44
N VAL A 408 3.45 13.53 -0.67
CA VAL A 408 4.82 13.01 -0.78
C VAL A 408 4.97 11.84 -1.75
N ILE A 409 4.05 10.87 -1.70
CA ILE A 409 4.21 9.60 -2.43
C ILE A 409 4.11 9.79 -3.95
N PRO A 410 3.08 10.48 -4.50
CA PRO A 410 2.90 10.56 -5.94
C PRO A 410 3.99 11.39 -6.64
N PRO A 411 4.67 10.84 -7.66
CA PRO A 411 5.55 11.60 -8.54
C PRO A 411 4.77 12.24 -9.70
N GLY A 412 5.32 13.31 -10.28
CA GLY A 412 4.88 13.88 -11.56
C GLY A 412 3.36 13.97 -11.75
N GLN A 413 2.88 13.38 -12.85
CA GLN A 413 1.48 13.35 -13.25
C GLN A 413 0.55 12.58 -12.29
N SER A 414 1.08 11.63 -11.52
CA SER A 414 0.30 10.87 -10.53
C SER A 414 -0.19 11.73 -9.35
N LYS A 415 0.40 12.92 -9.14
CA LYS A 415 -0.07 13.89 -8.13
C LYS A 415 -1.48 14.37 -8.36
N GLU A 416 -1.89 14.53 -9.62
CA GLU A 416 -3.26 14.91 -9.95
C GLU A 416 -4.19 13.70 -9.80
N ALA A 417 -3.77 12.55 -10.30
CA ALA A 417 -4.51 11.30 -10.20
C ALA A 417 -4.88 10.93 -8.76
N GLY A 418 -3.95 11.05 -7.82
CA GLY A 418 -4.13 10.75 -6.41
C GLY A 418 -4.58 11.93 -5.53
N THR A 419 -4.89 13.11 -6.09
CA THR A 419 -5.13 14.31 -5.29
C THR A 419 -6.34 14.19 -4.34
N VAL A 420 -6.31 14.93 -3.24
CA VAL A 420 -7.38 15.00 -2.22
C VAL A 420 -7.68 16.45 -1.87
N VAL A 421 -8.85 16.72 -1.28
CA VAL A 421 -9.32 18.09 -1.03
C VAL A 421 -8.31 18.90 -0.18
N ALA A 422 -7.63 18.26 0.77
CA ALA A 422 -6.59 18.91 1.58
C ALA A 422 -5.37 19.35 0.75
N VAL A 423 -4.96 18.56 -0.24
CA VAL A 423 -3.87 18.92 -1.16
C VAL A 423 -4.30 20.04 -2.10
N GLU A 424 -5.53 20.01 -2.62
CA GLU A 424 -6.06 21.09 -3.45
C GLU A 424 -6.17 22.41 -2.68
N MET A 425 -6.60 22.36 -1.41
CA MET A 425 -6.62 23.52 -0.51
C MET A 425 -5.21 24.11 -0.37
N TRP A 426 -4.22 23.28 -0.06
CA TRP A 426 -2.84 23.69 0.11
C TRP A 426 -2.26 24.30 -1.17
N LYS A 427 -2.49 23.68 -2.34
CA LYS A 427 -2.05 24.21 -3.65
C LYS A 427 -2.63 25.60 -3.92
N ASN A 428 -3.92 25.81 -3.65
CA ASN A 428 -4.56 27.10 -3.86
C ASN A 428 -3.98 28.19 -2.96
N PHE A 429 -3.72 27.88 -1.68
CA PHE A 429 -3.03 28.82 -0.80
C PHE A 429 -1.60 29.13 -1.27
N GLY A 430 -0.86 28.12 -1.74
CA GLY A 430 0.48 28.30 -2.29
C GLY A 430 0.50 29.16 -3.56
N ASN A 431 -0.56 29.08 -4.37
CA ASN A 431 -0.74 29.87 -5.60
C ASN A 431 -1.41 31.24 -5.34
N ILE A 432 -1.54 31.69 -4.09
CA ILE A 432 -2.13 32.99 -3.73
C ILE A 432 -3.63 33.07 -4.09
N ASN A 433 -4.28 31.93 -4.38
CA ASN A 433 -5.72 31.82 -4.57
C ASN A 433 -6.42 31.65 -3.20
N TYR A 434 -6.34 32.67 -2.36
CA TYR A 434 -6.87 32.64 -0.98
C TYR A 434 -8.39 32.44 -0.94
N GLY A 435 -9.15 32.98 -1.90
CA GLY A 435 -10.61 32.83 -1.94
C GLY A 435 -11.04 31.36 -2.07
N ILE A 436 -10.52 30.67 -3.10
CA ILE A 436 -10.77 29.25 -3.35
C ILE A 436 -10.13 28.37 -2.26
N GLY A 437 -8.91 28.69 -1.83
CA GLY A 437 -8.24 27.98 -0.75
C GLY A 437 -9.08 27.98 0.55
N SER A 438 -9.64 29.12 0.93
CA SER A 438 -10.54 29.23 2.08
C SER A 438 -11.87 28.48 1.87
N ALA A 439 -12.44 28.49 0.66
CA ALA A 439 -13.63 27.70 0.35
C ALA A 439 -13.40 26.18 0.49
N LEU A 440 -12.24 25.68 0.02
CA LEU A 440 -11.84 24.27 0.19
C LEU A 440 -11.60 23.92 1.66
N ALA A 441 -11.04 24.83 2.45
CA ALA A 441 -10.87 24.63 3.90
C ALA A 441 -12.22 24.45 4.62
N ILE A 442 -13.22 25.25 4.25
CA ILE A 442 -14.58 25.14 4.80
C ILE A 442 -15.24 23.84 4.35
N LEU A 443 -15.04 23.44 3.09
CA LEU A 443 -15.52 22.16 2.58
C LEU A 443 -14.98 20.99 3.41
N LEU A 444 -13.69 20.97 3.75
CA LEU A 444 -13.10 19.96 4.63
C LEU A 444 -13.77 19.92 6.00
N VAL A 445 -13.99 21.08 6.63
CA VAL A 445 -14.69 21.15 7.92
C VAL A 445 -16.10 20.55 7.80
N ILE A 446 -16.85 20.92 6.76
CA ILE A 446 -18.19 20.40 6.50
C ILE A 446 -18.16 18.87 6.30
N MET A 447 -17.16 18.32 5.61
CA MET A 447 -17.02 16.88 5.41
C MET A 447 -16.74 16.12 6.71
N VAL A 448 -16.00 16.72 7.66
CA VAL A 448 -15.63 16.08 8.94
C VAL A 448 -16.73 16.19 10.00
N LEU A 449 -17.53 17.26 9.98
CA LEU A 449 -18.58 17.54 10.99
C LEU A 449 -19.57 16.38 11.23
N PRO A 450 -20.12 15.68 10.22
CA PRO A 450 -21.05 14.57 10.43
C PRO A 450 -20.44 13.43 11.24
N PHE A 451 -19.18 13.10 10.97
CA PHE A 451 -18.47 12.03 11.67
C PHE A 451 -18.16 12.41 13.12
N MET A 452 -17.74 13.66 13.36
CA MET A 452 -17.54 14.16 14.73
C MET A 452 -18.85 14.20 15.51
N ALA A 453 -19.93 14.71 14.92
CA ALA A 453 -21.24 14.73 15.56
C ALA A 453 -21.76 13.33 15.89
N TRP A 454 -21.52 12.36 15.00
CA TRP A 454 -21.83 10.96 15.24
C TRP A 454 -20.99 10.37 16.37
N GLN A 455 -19.69 10.64 16.41
CA GLN A 455 -18.79 10.19 17.48
C GLN A 455 -19.25 10.67 18.86
N ILE A 456 -19.58 11.96 18.98
CA ILE A 456 -20.05 12.57 20.23
C ILE A 456 -21.36 11.92 20.69
N ARG A 457 -22.29 11.68 19.76
CA ARG A 457 -23.55 10.99 20.07
C ARG A 457 -23.32 9.56 20.54
N ASN A 458 -22.33 8.86 19.98
CA ASN A 458 -22.02 7.49 20.38
C ASN A 458 -21.45 7.43 21.81
N PHE A 459 -20.57 8.36 22.19
CA PHE A 459 -20.04 8.42 23.56
C PHE A 459 -21.14 8.69 24.60
N ARG A 460 -22.07 9.60 24.32
CA ARG A 460 -23.18 9.93 25.24
C ARG A 460 -24.21 8.83 25.45
N LYS A 461 -24.19 7.75 24.65
CA LYS A 461 -25.05 6.57 24.83
C LYS A 461 -24.41 5.49 25.69
N GLY A 462 -23.10 5.58 25.92
CA GLY A 462 -22.34 4.64 26.75
C GLY A 462 -22.07 5.14 28.18
N GLU A 463 -22.33 6.42 28.43
CA GLU A 463 -22.52 7.02 29.77
C GLU A 463 -23.97 6.84 30.23
#